data_AF-A0A0D6TAH3-F1
#
_entry.id   AF-A0A0D6TAH3-F1
#
_cell.length_a   1.000
_cell.length_b   1.000
_cell.length_c   1.000
_cell.angle_alpha   90.00
_cell.angle_beta   90.00
_cell.angle_gamma   90.00
#
_symmetry.space_group_name_H-M   'P 1'
#
loop_
_entity.id
_entity.type
_entity.pdbx_description
1 polymer ?
#
loop_
_entity_poly.entity_id
_entity_poly.type
_entity_poly.pdbx_seq_one_letter_code
_entity_poly.pdbx_strand_id
1 'polypeptide(L)'
;MYLNALQAHWNRIRARLDDLYPAARKMILLMQTAGSDQSHHGSDTNHAAADQLAFVAGRDDAVMVGPIYPSALSDRVHPDLHHSRIMGELAAWALRETMAGRGWTIPRPTARRQGDRITLRFALRPDEALAAHQASPYGGRGIDAFLGVEVTGGGTITALALDGNDLHLTIDGPVTGVRYAMQRQNMRVEGNAHPARRGLLRTTLSRPAVHLPGTMLHRWLPGFEIDV
;
A
#
# COMPACT_ATOMS: atom_id res chain seq x y z
N MET A 1 -9.69 -5.97 15.45
CA MET A 1 -8.86 -6.24 16.65
C MET A 1 -7.49 -5.60 16.54
N TYR A 2 -6.82 -5.70 15.38
CA TYR A 2 -5.48 -5.15 15.17
C TYR A 2 -5.46 -3.60 15.22
N LEU A 3 -6.41 -2.92 14.55
CA LEU A 3 -6.50 -1.45 14.60
C LEU A 3 -6.51 -0.90 16.04
N ASN A 4 -7.40 -1.43 16.90
CA ASN A 4 -7.51 -0.99 18.29
C ASN A 4 -6.21 -1.24 19.07
N ALA A 5 -5.56 -2.38 18.84
CA ALA A 5 -4.28 -2.70 19.46
C ALA A 5 -3.17 -1.75 19.00
N LEU A 6 -3.10 -1.43 17.71
CA LEU A 6 -2.14 -0.49 17.15
C LEU A 6 -2.36 0.93 17.71
N GLN A 7 -3.62 1.38 17.79
CA GLN A 7 -3.98 2.65 18.41
C GLN A 7 -3.55 2.70 19.89
N ALA A 8 -3.90 1.68 20.67
CA ALA A 8 -3.53 1.61 22.08
C ALA A 8 -2.01 1.57 22.28
N HIS A 9 -1.29 0.87 21.39
CA HIS A 9 0.17 0.81 21.43
C HIS A 9 0.81 2.17 21.12
N TRP A 10 0.39 2.83 20.05
CA TRP A 10 0.90 4.15 19.71
C TRP A 10 0.57 5.18 20.79
N ASN A 11 -0.65 5.20 21.32
CA ASN A 11 -1.03 6.13 22.40
C ASN A 11 -0.14 5.95 23.64
N ARG A 12 0.22 4.71 23.98
CA ARG A 12 1.13 4.41 25.10
C ARG A 12 2.54 4.93 24.86
N ILE A 13 3.07 4.71 23.65
CA ILE A 13 4.40 5.24 23.27
C ILE A 13 4.37 6.77 23.27
N ARG A 14 3.35 7.36 22.67
CA ARG A 14 3.21 8.82 22.57
C ARG A 14 3.13 9.47 23.93
N ALA A 15 2.33 8.93 24.86
CA ALA A 15 2.27 9.44 26.23
C ALA A 15 3.65 9.46 26.89
N ARG A 16 4.45 8.39 26.72
CA ARG A 16 5.82 8.36 27.23
C ARG A 16 6.75 9.39 26.54
N LEU A 17 6.56 9.63 25.25
CA LEU A 17 7.31 10.64 24.50
C LEU A 17 6.88 12.07 24.87
N ASP A 18 5.63 12.28 25.24
CA ASP A 18 5.12 13.56 25.74
C ASP A 18 5.79 13.92 27.08
N ASP A 19 5.99 12.95 27.97
CA ASP A 19 6.73 13.15 29.22
C ASP A 19 8.22 13.48 28.98
N LEU A 20 8.87 12.76 28.06
CA LEU A 20 10.31 12.89 27.81
C LEU A 20 10.65 14.12 26.93
N TYR A 21 9.78 14.47 26.00
CA TYR A 21 10.01 15.48 24.97
C TYR A 21 8.77 16.37 24.78
N PRO A 22 8.38 17.16 25.79
CA PRO A 22 7.10 17.87 25.78
C PRO A 22 6.95 18.85 24.60
N ALA A 23 8.02 19.54 24.22
CA ALA A 23 8.01 20.50 23.10
C ALA A 23 8.14 19.86 21.71
N ALA A 24 8.49 18.58 21.61
CA ALA A 24 8.71 17.93 20.31
C ALA A 24 7.38 17.55 19.65
N ARG A 25 7.32 17.61 18.31
CA ARG A 25 6.25 16.93 17.55
C ARG A 25 6.54 15.42 17.53
N LYS A 26 5.50 14.60 17.72
CA LYS A 26 5.60 13.14 17.70
C LYS A 26 4.91 12.62 16.46
N MET A 27 5.57 11.70 15.77
CA MET A 27 5.08 11.10 14.55
C MET A 27 5.52 9.66 14.47
N ILE A 28 4.59 8.77 14.12
CA ILE A 28 4.90 7.40 13.74
C ILE A 28 4.94 7.28 12.21
N LEU A 29 6.02 6.71 11.69
CA LEU A 29 6.15 6.35 10.28
C LEU A 29 5.86 4.85 10.16
N LEU A 30 4.84 4.49 9.38
CA LEU A 30 4.37 3.12 9.24
C LEU A 30 4.60 2.62 7.82
N MET A 31 5.23 1.45 7.71
CA MET A 31 5.26 0.67 6.48
C MET A 31 4.11 -0.34 6.51
N GLN A 32 3.30 -0.39 5.46
CA GLN A 32 2.20 -1.34 5.39
C GLN A 32 2.74 -2.75 5.17
N THR A 33 2.29 -3.70 6.00
CA THR A 33 2.67 -5.10 5.84
C THR A 33 2.15 -5.65 4.51
N ALA A 34 2.97 -6.47 3.85
CA ALA A 34 2.59 -7.17 2.63
C ALA A 34 1.84 -8.49 2.91
N GLY A 35 1.59 -8.81 4.20
CA GLY A 35 1.05 -10.10 4.64
C GLY A 35 2.14 -11.16 4.81
N SER A 36 1.75 -12.36 5.22
CA SER A 36 2.60 -13.55 5.21
C SER A 36 2.33 -14.37 3.94
N ASP A 37 3.19 -15.35 3.65
CA ASP A 37 3.05 -16.28 2.51
C ASP A 37 1.80 -17.20 2.57
N GLN A 38 0.94 -17.01 3.58
CA GLN A 38 -0.28 -17.74 3.91
C GLN A 38 -0.12 -19.25 4.07
N SER A 39 1.10 -19.78 4.04
CA SER A 39 1.39 -21.21 4.17
C SER A 39 1.09 -21.77 5.57
N HIS A 40 0.93 -20.90 6.56
CA HIS A 40 0.66 -21.26 7.97
C HIS A 40 -0.64 -20.64 8.52
N HIS A 41 -1.42 -19.98 7.66
CA HIS A 41 -2.63 -19.26 8.06
C HIS A 41 -3.81 -19.64 7.17
N GLY A 42 -4.27 -20.89 7.29
CA GLY A 42 -5.45 -21.39 6.56
C GLY A 42 -6.77 -20.69 6.92
N SER A 43 -6.76 -19.65 7.75
CA SER A 43 -7.96 -19.00 8.27
C SER A 43 -7.79 -17.52 8.64
N ASP A 44 -6.66 -16.87 8.32
CA ASP A 44 -6.46 -15.48 8.75
C ASP A 44 -7.31 -14.52 7.91
N THR A 45 -8.50 -14.22 8.43
CA THR A 45 -9.45 -13.25 7.91
C THR A 45 -9.02 -11.81 8.22
N ASN A 46 -7.98 -11.61 9.03
CA ASN A 46 -7.62 -10.30 9.53
C ASN A 46 -6.66 -9.59 8.57
N HIS A 47 -7.11 -8.44 8.08
CA HIS A 47 -6.35 -7.63 7.14
C HIS A 47 -5.59 -6.52 7.86
N ALA A 48 -4.51 -6.89 8.56
CA ALA A 48 -3.63 -5.93 9.23
C ALA A 48 -3.22 -4.77 8.31
N ALA A 49 -3.00 -5.02 7.02
CA ALA A 49 -2.72 -3.98 6.02
C ALA A 49 -3.84 -2.92 5.93
N ALA A 50 -5.11 -3.34 5.86
CA ALA A 50 -6.24 -2.43 5.83
C ALA A 50 -6.38 -1.66 7.15
N ASP A 51 -6.19 -2.34 8.28
CA ASP A 51 -6.19 -1.71 9.60
C ASP A 51 -5.04 -0.69 9.77
N GLN A 52 -3.86 -0.96 9.22
CA GLN A 52 -2.72 -0.03 9.23
C GLN A 52 -3.02 1.23 8.41
N LEU A 53 -3.72 1.10 7.28
CA LEU A 53 -4.14 2.24 6.47
C LEU A 53 -5.26 3.03 7.17
N ALA A 54 -6.20 2.34 7.81
CA ALA A 54 -7.23 2.96 8.64
C ALA A 54 -6.62 3.68 9.85
N PHE A 55 -5.57 3.12 10.46
CA PHE A 55 -4.86 3.73 11.57
C PHE A 55 -4.31 5.10 11.22
N VAL A 56 -3.66 5.28 10.06
CA VAL A 56 -3.09 6.58 9.68
C VAL A 56 -4.11 7.58 9.12
N ALA A 57 -5.33 7.13 8.81
CA ALA A 57 -6.31 7.95 8.10
C ALA A 57 -6.73 9.16 8.95
N GLY A 58 -6.56 10.37 8.41
CA GLY A 58 -6.94 11.62 9.07
C GLY A 58 -6.06 12.02 10.26
N ARG A 59 -4.94 11.34 10.50
CA ARG A 59 -4.02 11.67 11.60
C ARG A 59 -2.89 12.59 11.14
N ASP A 60 -2.47 13.47 12.04
CA ASP A 60 -1.32 14.38 11.88
C ASP A 60 -0.03 13.85 12.54
N ASP A 61 -0.18 12.86 13.40
CA ASP A 61 0.88 12.17 14.15
C ASP A 61 1.22 10.79 13.58
N ALA A 62 0.69 10.42 12.41
CA ALA A 62 0.95 9.14 11.77
C ALA A 62 1.02 9.26 10.24
N VAL A 63 2.01 8.62 9.63
CA VAL A 63 2.23 8.63 8.17
C VAL A 63 2.36 7.21 7.66
N MET A 64 1.59 6.87 6.62
CA MET A 64 1.82 5.65 5.85
C MET A 64 2.90 5.92 4.82
N VAL A 65 4.11 5.45 5.08
CA VAL A 65 5.27 5.63 4.19
C VAL A 65 5.06 4.89 2.87
N GLY A 66 4.47 3.70 2.93
CA GLY A 66 4.17 2.90 1.76
C GLY A 66 4.09 1.41 2.11
N PRO A 67 3.71 0.57 1.14
CA PRO A 67 3.68 -0.87 1.31
C PRO A 67 5.06 -1.53 1.23
N ILE A 68 5.18 -2.68 1.88
CA ILE A 68 6.35 -3.57 1.78
C ILE A 68 6.28 -4.47 0.54
N TYR A 69 5.11 -4.63 -0.10
CA TYR A 69 4.98 -5.56 -1.24
C TYR A 69 5.92 -5.32 -2.43
N PRO A 70 6.45 -4.11 -2.70
CA PRO A 70 7.46 -3.93 -3.75
C PRO A 70 8.80 -4.61 -3.45
N SER A 71 8.99 -5.10 -2.22
CA SER A 71 10.24 -5.72 -1.76
C SER A 71 10.49 -7.07 -2.39
N ALA A 72 11.71 -7.28 -2.87
CA ALA A 72 12.25 -8.62 -3.01
C ALA A 72 12.54 -9.16 -1.60
N LEU A 73 12.15 -10.41 -1.36
CA LEU A 73 12.29 -11.09 -0.08
C LEU A 73 13.45 -12.08 -0.14
N SER A 74 14.27 -12.11 0.91
CA SER A 74 15.43 -13.00 1.02
C SER A 74 15.05 -14.43 1.46
N ASP A 75 14.00 -14.57 2.25
CA ASP A 75 13.54 -15.83 2.84
C ASP A 75 12.03 -16.06 2.70
N ARG A 76 11.42 -15.39 1.72
CA ARG A 76 9.97 -15.37 1.44
C ARG A 76 9.12 -14.58 2.44
N VAL A 77 9.72 -14.00 3.48
CA VAL A 77 8.99 -13.19 4.47
C VAL A 77 9.67 -11.83 4.68
N HIS A 78 10.99 -11.81 4.75
CA HIS A 78 11.75 -10.61 5.09
C HIS A 78 12.31 -9.93 3.84
N PRO A 79 12.17 -8.60 3.72
CA PRO A 79 12.88 -7.82 2.71
C PRO A 79 14.38 -8.06 2.78
N ASP A 80 15.04 -8.11 1.63
CA ASP A 80 16.49 -8.18 1.58
C ASP A 80 17.16 -6.86 2.02
N LEU A 81 18.50 -6.84 2.04
CA LEU A 81 19.28 -5.65 2.41
C LEU A 81 19.04 -4.47 1.45
N HIS A 82 18.86 -4.74 0.15
CA HIS A 82 18.64 -3.69 -0.84
C HIS A 82 17.31 -2.98 -0.57
N HIS A 83 16.25 -3.74 -0.36
CA HIS A 83 14.94 -3.16 -0.11
C HIS A 83 14.80 -2.56 1.30
N SER A 84 15.48 -3.12 2.30
CA SER A 84 15.55 -2.51 3.64
C SER A 84 16.10 -1.07 3.59
N ARG A 85 17.08 -0.81 2.70
CA ARG A 85 17.60 0.55 2.45
C ARG A 85 16.59 1.43 1.73
N ILE A 86 15.86 0.89 0.74
CA ILE A 86 14.75 1.61 0.09
C ILE A 86 13.71 2.06 1.13
N MET A 87 13.32 1.18 2.06
CA MET A 87 12.34 1.51 3.11
C MET A 87 12.80 2.67 3.98
N GLY A 88 14.07 2.67 4.41
CA GLY A 88 14.65 3.77 5.19
C GLY A 88 14.67 5.10 4.43
N GLU A 89 15.06 5.09 3.15
CA GLU A 89 15.07 6.29 2.32
C GLU A 89 13.67 6.83 2.01
N LEU A 90 12.69 5.95 1.81
CA LEU A 90 11.27 6.31 1.67
C LEU A 90 10.74 6.93 2.95
N ALA A 91 11.06 6.37 4.12
CA ALA A 91 10.65 6.93 5.41
C ALA A 91 11.23 8.34 5.63
N ALA A 92 12.51 8.54 5.34
CA ALA A 92 13.15 9.85 5.39
C ALA A 92 12.52 10.84 4.41
N TRP A 93 12.16 10.39 3.20
CA TRP A 93 11.44 11.22 2.23
C TRP A 93 10.07 11.64 2.73
N ALA A 94 9.27 10.66 3.17
CA ALA A 94 7.92 10.86 3.68
C ALA A 94 7.91 11.86 4.84
N LEU A 95 8.86 11.71 5.79
CA LEU A 95 9.03 12.63 6.90
C LEU A 95 9.31 14.06 6.42
N ARG A 96 10.29 14.24 5.52
CA ARG A 96 10.66 15.56 4.99
C ARG A 96 9.48 16.25 4.30
N GLU A 97 8.75 15.53 3.45
CA GLU A 97 7.58 16.09 2.76
C GLU A 97 6.47 16.46 3.76
N THR A 98 6.21 15.58 4.74
CA THR A 98 5.19 15.82 5.76
C THR A 98 5.55 17.02 6.65
N MET A 99 6.83 17.19 7.01
CA MET A 99 7.31 18.37 7.74
C MET A 99 7.19 19.66 6.92
N ALA A 100 7.28 19.58 5.59
CA ALA A 100 7.07 20.70 4.68
C ALA A 100 5.58 20.98 4.38
N GLY A 101 4.64 20.36 5.11
CA GLY A 101 3.20 20.52 4.89
C GLY A 101 2.66 19.79 3.66
N ARG A 102 3.50 18.97 2.99
CA ARG A 102 3.10 18.16 1.84
C ARG A 102 2.72 16.77 2.33
N GLY A 103 1.44 16.54 2.60
CA GLY A 103 0.93 15.24 3.08
C GLY A 103 1.43 14.06 2.23
N TRP A 104 1.92 13.01 2.90
CA TRP A 104 2.52 11.83 2.25
C TRP A 104 1.58 10.62 2.18
N THR A 105 0.75 10.40 3.20
CA THR A 105 -0.21 9.27 3.21
C THR A 105 -1.14 9.36 2.00
N ILE A 106 -1.22 8.28 1.22
CA ILE A 106 -2.30 8.08 0.24
C ILE A 106 -3.42 7.34 0.97
N PRO A 107 -4.57 7.97 1.25
CA PRO A 107 -5.67 7.31 1.95
C PRO A 107 -6.36 6.27 1.04
N ARG A 108 -7.28 5.49 1.62
CA ARG A 108 -8.22 4.69 0.83
C ARG A 108 -8.96 5.58 -0.17
N PRO A 109 -9.18 5.13 -1.42
CA PRO A 109 -9.92 5.91 -2.39
C PRO A 109 -11.39 6.00 -1.98
N THR A 110 -12.10 6.93 -2.60
CA THR A 110 -13.58 6.90 -2.62
C THR A 110 -14.04 6.14 -3.86
N ALA A 111 -15.07 5.31 -3.72
CA ALA A 111 -15.62 4.54 -4.82
C ALA A 111 -16.95 5.12 -5.29
N ARG A 112 -17.17 5.11 -6.61
CA ARG A 112 -18.46 5.44 -7.22
C ARG A 112 -18.76 4.43 -8.32
N ARG A 113 -19.92 3.77 -8.23
CA ARG A 113 -20.43 2.89 -9.28
C ARG A 113 -21.49 3.57 -10.14
N GLN A 114 -21.41 3.36 -11.45
CA GLN A 114 -22.40 3.77 -12.44
C GLN A 114 -22.53 2.64 -13.47
N GLY A 115 -23.59 1.83 -13.35
CA GLY A 115 -23.77 0.66 -14.20
C GLY A 115 -22.62 -0.35 -14.07
N ASP A 116 -21.95 -0.60 -15.19
CA ASP A 116 -20.79 -1.49 -15.36
C ASP A 116 -19.45 -0.80 -15.08
N ARG A 117 -19.46 0.46 -14.61
CA ARG A 117 -18.24 1.21 -14.29
C ARG A 117 -18.10 1.50 -12.81
N ILE A 118 -16.93 1.21 -12.26
CA ILE A 118 -16.51 1.65 -10.93
C ILE A 118 -15.36 2.63 -11.10
N THR A 119 -15.46 3.80 -10.49
CA THR A 119 -14.37 4.78 -10.40
C THR A 119 -13.88 4.86 -8.98
N LEU A 120 -12.57 4.65 -8.79
CA LEU A 120 -11.88 4.87 -7.52
C LEU A 120 -11.09 6.18 -7.60
N ARG A 121 -11.49 7.19 -6.83
CA ARG A 121 -10.81 8.50 -6.76
C ARG A 121 -9.84 8.50 -5.60
N PHE A 122 -8.56 8.70 -5.89
CA PHE A 122 -7.50 8.85 -4.90
C PHE A 122 -7.24 10.32 -4.56
N ALA A 123 -7.01 10.60 -3.28
CA ALA A 123 -6.59 11.93 -2.83
C ALA A 123 -5.07 12.10 -3.00
N LEU A 124 -4.62 12.21 -4.25
CA LEU A 124 -3.22 12.50 -4.59
C LEU A 124 -2.93 14.00 -4.57
N ARG A 125 -1.65 14.36 -4.58
CA ARG A 125 -1.24 15.77 -4.67
C ARG A 125 -1.56 16.33 -6.07
N PRO A 126 -1.71 17.65 -6.23
CA PRO A 126 -1.97 18.27 -7.53
C PRO A 126 -0.88 18.01 -8.58
N ASP A 127 0.36 17.76 -8.15
CA ASP A 127 1.52 17.48 -9.00
C ASP A 127 1.77 15.98 -9.23
N GLU A 128 0.80 15.13 -8.89
CA GLU A 128 0.91 13.68 -8.97
C GLU A 128 -0.29 13.08 -9.71
N ALA A 129 -0.06 11.94 -10.36
CA ALA A 129 -1.10 11.10 -10.94
C ALA A 129 -0.82 9.63 -10.61
N LEU A 130 -1.82 8.77 -10.77
CA LEU A 130 -1.65 7.32 -10.75
C LEU A 130 -0.82 6.88 -11.95
N ALA A 131 -0.02 5.85 -11.73
CA ALA A 131 0.77 5.27 -12.79
C ALA A 131 1.04 3.79 -12.55
N ALA A 132 1.01 3.03 -13.64
CA ALA A 132 1.38 1.63 -13.64
C ALA A 132 2.89 1.47 -13.44
N HIS A 133 3.28 0.40 -12.77
CA HIS A 133 4.65 -0.07 -12.67
C HIS A 133 4.85 -1.32 -13.53
N GLN A 134 6.10 -1.58 -13.91
CA GLN A 134 6.46 -2.73 -14.72
C GLN A 134 6.23 -4.02 -13.94
N ALA A 135 5.61 -5.02 -14.58
CA ALA A 135 5.38 -6.35 -14.01
C ALA A 135 6.63 -7.25 -14.07
N SER A 136 7.67 -6.83 -14.80
CA SER A 136 8.87 -7.64 -15.05
C SER A 136 9.60 -8.11 -13.79
N PRO A 137 9.70 -7.35 -12.67
CA PRO A 137 10.31 -7.85 -11.44
C PRO A 137 9.57 -9.06 -10.84
N TYR A 138 8.30 -9.23 -11.20
CA TYR A 138 7.42 -10.26 -10.65
C TYR A 138 7.26 -11.48 -11.57
N GLY A 139 8.03 -11.54 -12.68
CA GLY A 139 7.98 -12.64 -13.65
C GLY A 139 6.62 -12.83 -14.32
N GLY A 140 5.77 -11.79 -14.33
CA GLY A 140 4.45 -11.81 -14.96
C GLY A 140 3.43 -12.78 -14.34
N ARG A 141 3.60 -13.20 -13.07
CA ARG A 141 2.69 -14.16 -12.43
C ARG A 141 1.78 -13.50 -11.40
N GLY A 142 0.48 -13.42 -11.71
CA GLY A 142 -0.61 -13.20 -10.75
C GLY A 142 -0.89 -11.74 -10.36
N ILE A 143 -0.31 -10.78 -11.08
CA ILE A 143 -0.48 -9.32 -10.85
C ILE A 143 -0.53 -8.51 -12.15
N ASP A 144 -0.22 -9.18 -13.25
CA ASP A 144 -0.19 -8.70 -14.62
C ASP A 144 -1.60 -8.33 -15.09
N ALA A 145 -2.61 -9.11 -14.70
CA ALA A 145 -4.00 -8.74 -14.87
C ALA A 145 -4.37 -7.55 -13.96
N PHE A 146 -4.88 -6.49 -14.58
CA PHE A 146 -5.48 -5.32 -13.90
C PHE A 146 -4.62 -4.70 -12.78
N LEU A 147 -3.29 -4.74 -12.95
CA LEU A 147 -2.32 -4.11 -12.05
C LEU A 147 -2.40 -4.60 -10.58
N GLY A 148 -2.96 -5.78 -10.34
CA GLY A 148 -3.18 -6.33 -9.00
C GLY A 148 -4.47 -5.86 -8.30
N VAL A 149 -5.41 -5.28 -9.04
CA VAL A 149 -6.76 -4.96 -8.58
C VAL A 149 -7.66 -6.20 -8.74
N GLU A 150 -8.47 -6.49 -7.73
CA GLU A 150 -9.44 -7.58 -7.71
C GLU A 150 -10.83 -7.05 -7.30
N VAL A 151 -11.88 -7.71 -7.76
CA VAL A 151 -13.27 -7.44 -7.35
C VAL A 151 -13.82 -8.60 -6.52
N THR A 152 -14.78 -8.29 -5.65
CA THR A 152 -15.57 -9.28 -4.88
C THR A 152 -17.03 -9.25 -5.32
N GLY A 153 -17.79 -10.31 -5.05
CA GLY A 153 -19.23 -10.39 -5.35
C GLY A 153 -19.62 -11.38 -6.45
N GLY A 154 -18.65 -11.99 -7.12
CA GLY A 154 -18.86 -13.02 -8.15
C GLY A 154 -18.71 -12.52 -9.60
N GLY A 155 -18.61 -11.21 -9.80
CA GLY A 155 -18.28 -10.57 -11.07
C GLY A 155 -16.78 -10.55 -11.37
N THR A 156 -16.41 -9.95 -12.49
CA THR A 156 -15.03 -9.83 -12.97
C THR A 156 -14.72 -8.41 -13.46
N ILE A 157 -13.43 -8.07 -13.53
CA ILE A 157 -12.95 -6.87 -14.22
C ILE A 157 -12.74 -7.24 -15.70
N THR A 158 -13.25 -6.40 -16.60
CA THR A 158 -13.07 -6.56 -18.05
C THR A 158 -12.13 -5.51 -18.65
N ALA A 159 -12.01 -4.35 -18.00
CA ALA A 159 -11.04 -3.32 -18.38
C ALA A 159 -10.61 -2.48 -17.17
N LEU A 160 -9.41 -1.91 -17.24
CA LEU A 160 -8.87 -0.97 -16.27
C LEU A 160 -8.20 0.19 -17.01
N ALA A 161 -8.48 1.42 -16.58
CA ALA A 161 -7.79 2.62 -17.05
C ALA A 161 -7.35 3.49 -15.87
N LEU A 162 -6.21 4.18 -16.06
CA LEU A 162 -5.71 5.20 -15.13
C LEU A 162 -5.89 6.56 -15.79
N ASP A 163 -6.53 7.51 -15.09
CA ASP A 163 -6.69 8.89 -15.53
C ASP A 163 -6.48 9.85 -14.36
N GLY A 164 -5.36 10.59 -14.36
CA GLY A 164 -5.01 11.47 -13.25
C GLY A 164 -5.01 10.74 -11.90
N ASN A 165 -5.96 11.06 -11.02
CA ASN A 165 -6.08 10.43 -9.71
C ASN A 165 -7.15 9.32 -9.67
N ASP A 166 -7.68 8.94 -10.83
CA ASP A 166 -8.80 8.02 -10.96
C ASP A 166 -8.33 6.70 -11.54
N LEU A 167 -8.80 5.63 -10.91
CA LEU A 167 -8.75 4.28 -11.46
C LEU A 167 -10.17 3.91 -11.90
N HIS A 168 -10.35 3.72 -13.19
CA HIS A 168 -11.60 3.28 -13.77
C HIS A 168 -11.56 1.78 -14.02
N LEU A 169 -12.58 1.08 -13.54
CA LEU A 169 -12.82 -0.33 -13.80
C LEU A 169 -14.09 -0.47 -14.62
N THR A 170 -14.01 -1.23 -15.71
CA THR A 170 -15.20 -1.82 -16.33
C THR A 170 -15.35 -3.22 -15.76
N ILE A 171 -16.56 -3.56 -15.34
CA ILE A 171 -16.88 -4.83 -14.68
C ILE A 171 -17.99 -5.57 -15.40
N ASP A 172 -18.03 -6.88 -15.22
CA ASP A 172 -19.13 -7.74 -15.64
C ASP A 172 -19.64 -8.55 -14.43
N GLY A 173 -20.95 -8.75 -14.36
CA GLY A 173 -21.61 -9.45 -13.26
C GLY A 173 -21.70 -8.68 -11.93
N PRO A 174 -22.11 -9.37 -10.86
CA PRO A 174 -22.30 -8.76 -9.55
C PRO A 174 -20.96 -8.45 -8.88
N VAL A 175 -20.69 -7.17 -8.65
CA VAL A 175 -19.54 -6.71 -7.84
C VAL A 175 -20.05 -6.01 -6.60
N THR A 176 -19.49 -6.34 -5.43
CA THR A 176 -19.83 -5.75 -4.13
C THR A 176 -18.68 -5.00 -3.48
N GLY A 177 -17.45 -5.20 -3.99
CA GLY A 177 -16.27 -4.53 -3.45
C GLY A 177 -15.07 -4.62 -4.39
N VAL A 178 -14.07 -3.81 -4.09
CA VAL A 178 -12.79 -3.76 -4.77
C VAL A 178 -11.67 -3.85 -3.75
N ARG A 179 -10.64 -4.64 -4.05
CA ARG A 179 -9.43 -4.73 -3.25
C ARG A 179 -8.18 -4.62 -4.12
N TYR A 180 -7.11 -4.10 -3.55
CA TYR A 180 -5.83 -3.90 -4.22
C TYR A 180 -4.69 -4.34 -3.30
N ALA A 181 -3.78 -5.17 -3.81
CA ALA A 181 -2.69 -5.76 -3.03
C ALA A 181 -3.17 -6.47 -1.74
N MET A 182 -4.27 -7.22 -1.86
CA MET A 182 -4.93 -7.96 -0.77
C MET A 182 -5.16 -9.44 -1.11
N GLN A 183 -4.38 -10.00 -2.04
CA GLN A 183 -4.56 -11.37 -2.52
C GLN A 183 -4.58 -12.39 -1.35
N ARG A 184 -5.54 -13.31 -1.40
CA ARG A 184 -5.80 -14.34 -0.35
C ARG A 184 -5.40 -15.75 -0.78
N GLN A 185 -4.50 -15.87 -1.75
CA GLN A 185 -4.07 -17.16 -2.29
C GLN A 185 -2.69 -17.56 -1.76
N ASN A 186 -2.33 -18.84 -1.90
CA ASN A 186 -0.96 -19.28 -1.65
C ASN A 186 -0.05 -18.64 -2.70
N MET A 187 0.85 -17.77 -2.23
CA MET A 187 1.74 -17.01 -3.08
C MET A 187 3.15 -17.61 -3.15
N ARG A 188 3.35 -18.83 -2.60
CA ARG A 188 4.58 -19.61 -2.75
C ARG A 188 4.71 -20.12 -4.18
N VAL A 189 5.27 -19.28 -5.02
CA VAL A 189 5.69 -19.65 -6.37
C VAL A 189 7.20 -19.88 -6.34
N GLU A 190 7.64 -21.05 -6.77
CA GLU A 190 9.07 -21.35 -6.87
C GLU A 190 9.79 -20.32 -7.77
N GLY A 191 10.98 -19.89 -7.35
CA GLY A 191 11.76 -18.85 -8.05
C GLY A 191 11.21 -17.42 -7.96
N ASN A 192 10.15 -17.18 -7.18
CA ASN A 192 9.55 -15.85 -7.03
C ASN A 192 10.00 -15.19 -5.74
N ALA A 193 10.83 -14.15 -5.85
CA ALA A 193 11.31 -13.37 -4.71
C ALA A 193 10.24 -12.46 -4.09
N HIS A 194 9.03 -12.39 -4.67
CA HIS A 194 7.96 -11.49 -4.21
C HIS A 194 6.71 -12.21 -3.68
N PRO A 195 6.77 -13.28 -2.87
CA PRO A 195 5.63 -14.13 -2.52
C PRO A 195 4.58 -13.46 -1.59
N ALA A 196 4.64 -12.16 -1.35
CA ALA A 196 3.62 -11.48 -0.55
C ALA A 196 2.39 -11.10 -1.39
N ARG A 197 1.41 -10.42 -0.78
CA ARG A 197 0.38 -9.66 -1.53
C ARG A 197 1.07 -8.61 -2.38
N ARG A 198 0.53 -8.25 -3.55
CA ARG A 198 1.26 -7.44 -4.55
C ARG A 198 0.36 -6.50 -5.32
N GLY A 199 0.95 -5.44 -5.87
CA GLY A 199 0.26 -4.58 -6.82
C GLY A 199 1.25 -3.77 -7.66
N LEU A 200 0.75 -3.21 -8.75
CA LEU A 200 1.55 -2.46 -9.73
C LEU A 200 1.17 -0.97 -9.80
N LEU A 201 0.40 -0.47 -8.82
CA LEU A 201 0.03 0.93 -8.75
C LEU A 201 0.99 1.72 -7.85
N ARG A 202 1.46 2.83 -8.39
CA ARG A 202 2.23 3.87 -7.72
C ARG A 202 1.80 5.23 -8.25
N THR A 203 2.36 6.30 -7.72
CA THR A 203 2.16 7.64 -8.29
C THR A 203 3.25 7.99 -9.30
N THR A 204 3.09 9.09 -10.03
CA THR A 204 4.15 9.68 -10.85
C THR A 204 5.29 10.25 -10.02
N LEU A 205 5.12 10.42 -8.70
CA LEU A 205 6.19 10.88 -7.81
C LEU A 205 7.28 9.82 -7.69
N SER A 206 8.48 10.18 -8.15
CA SER A 206 9.69 9.39 -8.01
C SER A 206 10.90 10.27 -7.75
N ARG A 207 11.96 9.68 -7.18
CA ARG A 207 13.26 10.33 -7.07
C ARG A 207 14.39 9.30 -7.01
N PRO A 208 15.60 9.63 -7.49
CA PRO A 208 16.76 8.78 -7.28
C PRO A 208 16.99 8.49 -5.79
N ALA A 209 17.33 7.25 -5.47
CA ALA A 209 17.84 6.90 -4.17
C ALA A 209 19.21 7.54 -3.95
N VAL A 210 19.47 7.99 -2.72
CA VAL A 210 20.73 8.63 -2.33
C VAL A 210 21.80 7.60 -2.02
N HIS A 211 21.43 6.44 -1.45
CA HIS A 211 22.38 5.42 -0.98
C HIS A 211 22.39 4.17 -1.85
N LEU A 212 21.54 4.13 -2.88
CA LEU A 212 21.45 3.03 -3.84
C LEU A 212 21.57 3.57 -5.27
N PRO A 213 22.81 3.76 -5.78
CA PRO A 213 23.04 4.24 -7.15
C PRO A 213 22.23 3.45 -8.17
N GLY A 214 21.61 4.15 -9.12
CA GLY A 214 20.76 3.54 -10.16
C GLY A 214 19.38 3.07 -9.68
N THR A 215 19.05 3.20 -8.40
CA THR A 215 17.72 2.84 -7.87
C THR A 215 16.78 4.03 -7.87
N MET A 216 15.56 3.81 -8.32
CA MET A 216 14.49 4.81 -8.30
C MET A 216 13.51 4.52 -7.17
N LEU A 217 13.30 5.51 -6.31
CA LEU A 217 12.28 5.45 -5.27
C LEU A 217 10.96 5.90 -5.88
N HIS A 218 9.88 5.18 -5.53
CA HIS A 218 8.53 5.49 -5.98
C HIS A 218 7.60 5.62 -4.77
N ARG A 219 6.63 6.50 -4.86
CA ARG A 219 5.53 6.56 -3.89
C ARG A 219 4.43 5.60 -4.30
N TRP A 220 4.46 4.41 -3.70
CA TRP A 220 3.57 3.28 -3.97
C TRP A 220 2.20 3.45 -3.32
N LEU A 221 1.15 2.91 -3.96
CA LEU A 221 -0.18 2.87 -3.36
C LEU A 221 -0.23 1.82 -2.24
N PRO A 222 -0.72 2.17 -1.04
CA PRO A 222 -1.04 1.16 -0.03
C PRO A 222 -2.13 0.20 -0.53
N GLY A 223 -2.07 -1.05 -0.07
CA GLY A 223 -3.16 -2.01 -0.23
C GLY A 223 -4.41 -1.58 0.52
N PHE A 224 -5.58 -1.87 -0.05
CA PHE A 224 -6.87 -1.50 0.52
C PHE A 224 -7.97 -2.47 0.09
N GLU A 225 -9.11 -2.36 0.78
CA GLU A 225 -10.38 -2.98 0.44
C GLU A 225 -11.51 -1.97 0.71
N ILE A 226 -12.50 -1.91 -0.18
CA ILE A 226 -13.64 -0.99 -0.11
C ILE A 226 -14.87 -1.60 -0.79
N ASP A 227 -16.05 -1.31 -0.24
CA ASP A 227 -17.35 -1.65 -0.85
C ASP A 227 -17.72 -0.66 -1.96
N VAL A 228 -18.45 -1.11 -2.98
CA VAL A 228 -18.72 -0.32 -4.22
C VAL A 228 -20.14 -0.39 -4.73
#